data_AF-A0A1Z5HB40-F1
#
_entry.id   AF-A0A1Z5HB40-F1
#
_cell.length_a   1.000
_cell.length_b   1.000
_cell.length_c   1.000
_cell.angle_alpha   90.00
_cell.angle_beta   90.00
_cell.angle_gamma   90.00
#
_symmetry.space_group_name_H-M   'P 1'
#
loop_
_entity.id
_entity.type
_entity.pdbx_description
1 polymer ?
#
loop_
_entity_poly.entity_id
_entity_poly.type
_entity_poly.pdbx_seq_one_letter_code
_entity_poly.pdbx_strand_id
1 'polypeptide(L)'
;MIVKQSGIFSRRVKKLHPAEKQALDDVVKVIIEDPAIGELKVGDLTGVQVYKYKHKAQQNLLAYRFVEEELILTLLALGSHENFYRDLKKQ
;
A
#
# COMPACT_ATOMS: atom_id res chain seq x y z
N MET A 1 14.26 -9.03 -3.32
CA MET A 1 13.38 -8.23 -2.44
C MET A 1 12.33 -9.14 -1.81
N ILE A 2 12.08 -9.01 -0.51
CA ILE A 2 11.09 -9.80 0.23
C ILE A 2 9.83 -8.95 0.40
N VAL A 3 8.65 -9.50 0.05
CA VAL A 3 7.37 -8.82 0.24
C VAL A 3 6.67 -9.38 1.47
N LYS A 4 6.41 -8.53 2.46
CA LYS A 4 5.63 -8.82 3.67
C LYS A 4 4.30 -8.08 3.60
N GLN A 5 3.30 -8.57 4.35
CA GLN A 5 2.01 -7.91 4.43
C GLN A 5 1.47 -7.89 5.86
N SER A 6 0.80 -6.81 6.24
CA SER A 6 0.14 -6.70 7.54
C SER A 6 -1.15 -7.55 7.58
N GLY A 7 -1.61 -7.86 8.79
CA GLY A 7 -2.90 -8.55 8.97
C GLY A 7 -4.09 -7.73 8.47
N ILE A 8 -4.03 -6.40 8.59
CA ILE A 8 -5.09 -5.49 8.11
C ILE A 8 -5.13 -5.49 6.58
N PHE A 9 -3.97 -5.40 5.93
CA PHE A 9 -3.85 -5.48 4.49
C PHE A 9 -4.43 -6.81 3.97
N SER A 10 -3.99 -7.94 4.55
CA SER A 10 -4.46 -9.27 4.16
C SER A 10 -5.98 -9.41 4.27
N ARG A 11 -6.58 -8.92 5.37
CA ARG A 11 -8.04 -8.93 5.56
C ARG A 11 -8.76 -8.06 4.53
N ARG A 12 -8.17 -6.93 4.13
CA ARG A 12 -8.76 -6.04 3.11
C ARG A 12 -8.71 -6.68 1.73
N VAL A 13 -7.58 -7.27 1.35
CA VAL A 13 -7.39 -7.95 0.06
C VAL A 13 -8.36 -9.12 -0.11
N LYS A 14 -8.64 -9.86 0.96
CA LYS A 14 -9.64 -10.95 0.93
C LYS A 14 -11.04 -10.47 0.50
N LYS A 15 -11.39 -9.22 0.78
CA LYS A 15 -12.69 -8.61 0.43
C LYS A 15 -12.74 -7.98 -0.97
N LEU A 16 -11.62 -7.96 -1.71
CA LEU A 16 -11.57 -7.41 -3.06
C LEU A 16 -12.17 -8.37 -4.07
N HIS A 17 -12.84 -7.82 -5.08
CA HIS A 17 -13.23 -8.57 -6.27
C HIS A 17 -11.99 -8.97 -7.11
N PRO A 18 -12.10 -10.02 -7.95
CA PRO A 18 -10.96 -10.50 -8.75
C PRO A 18 -10.28 -9.41 -9.59
N ALA A 19 -11.05 -8.51 -10.20
CA ALA A 19 -10.51 -7.41 -11.00
C ALA A 19 -9.71 -6.39 -10.17
N GLU A 20 -10.14 -6.12 -8.94
CA GLU A 20 -9.42 -5.22 -8.02
C GLU A 20 -8.14 -5.87 -7.50
N LYS A 21 -8.16 -7.19 -7.27
CA LYS A 21 -6.95 -7.95 -6.91
C LYS A 21 -5.92 -7.88 -8.03
N GLN A 22 -6.34 -8.12 -9.27
CA GLN A 22 -5.44 -8.02 -10.42
C GLN A 22 -4.80 -6.62 -10.52
N ALA A 23 -5.61 -5.57 -10.39
CA ALA A 23 -5.10 -4.21 -10.40
C ALA A 23 -4.14 -3.92 -9.22
N LEU A 24 -4.41 -4.49 -8.03
CA LEU A 24 -3.52 -4.40 -6.89
C LEU A 24 -2.19 -5.14 -7.16
N ASP A 25 -2.23 -6.33 -7.74
CA ASP A 25 -1.03 -7.11 -8.07
C ASP A 25 -0.13 -6.36 -9.06
N ASP A 26 -0.73 -5.71 -10.06
CA ASP A 26 0.01 -4.89 -11.02
C ASP A 26 0.65 -3.68 -10.35
N VAL A 27 -0.05 -3.04 -9.41
CA VAL A 27 0.50 -1.93 -8.62
C VAL A 27 1.63 -2.39 -7.70
N VAL A 28 1.50 -3.58 -7.09
CA VAL A 28 2.56 -4.15 -6.24
C VAL A 28 3.81 -4.42 -7.08
N LYS A 29 3.68 -4.88 -8.32
CA LYS A 29 4.83 -5.03 -9.25
C LYS A 29 5.51 -3.70 -9.54
N VAL A 30 4.75 -2.64 -9.81
CA VAL A 30 5.30 -1.29 -10.03
C VAL A 30 6.10 -0.82 -8.80
N ILE A 31 5.59 -1.06 -7.59
CA ILE A 31 6.30 -0.70 -6.34
C ILE A 31 7.51 -1.62 -6.10
N ILE A 32 7.47 -2.87 -6.55
CA ILE A 32 8.63 -3.77 -6.50
C ILE A 32 9.76 -3.24 -7.40
N GLU A 33 9.43 -2.71 -8.58
CA GLU A 33 10.39 -2.15 -9.53
C GLU A 33 10.94 -0.79 -9.06
N ASP A 34 10.07 0.07 -8.52
CA ASP A 34 10.43 1.35 -7.93
C ASP A 34 9.76 1.56 -6.57
N PRO A 35 10.41 1.13 -5.47
CA PRO A 35 9.88 1.34 -4.12
C PRO A 35 9.85 2.80 -3.66
N ALA A 36 10.40 3.75 -4.44
CA ALA A 36 10.40 5.19 -4.13
C ALA A 36 9.25 5.94 -4.84
N ILE A 37 8.46 5.25 -5.66
CA ILE A 37 7.33 5.85 -6.41
C ILE A 37 6.20 6.39 -5.49
N GLY A 38 6.19 5.98 -4.22
CA GLY A 38 5.20 6.41 -3.24
C GLY A 38 5.55 7.76 -2.63
N GLU A 39 4.53 8.49 -2.20
CA GLU A 39 4.74 9.73 -1.46
C GLU A 39 5.12 9.39 -0.01
N LEU A 40 6.38 9.65 0.35
CA LEU A 40 6.88 9.48 1.72
C LEU A 40 6.14 10.41 2.68
N LYS A 41 5.59 9.83 3.74
CA LYS A 41 4.85 10.56 4.76
C LYS A 41 5.76 10.98 5.91
N VAL A 42 5.36 12.08 6.54
CA VAL A 42 6.05 12.73 7.67
C VAL A 42 5.12 12.77 8.89
N GLY A 43 5.65 13.15 10.06
CA GLY A 43 4.90 13.24 11.32
C GLY A 43 4.53 11.85 11.85
N ASP A 44 3.28 11.64 12.25
CA ASP A 44 2.79 10.36 12.80
C ASP A 44 2.94 9.16 11.84
N LEU A 45 3.15 9.42 10.54
CA LEU A 45 3.29 8.39 9.50
C LEU A 45 4.72 8.33 8.92
N THR A 46 5.71 8.82 9.67
CA THR A 46 7.11 8.80 9.23
C THR A 46 7.58 7.38 8.88
N GLY A 47 8.23 7.24 7.72
CA GLY A 47 8.69 5.94 7.21
C GLY A 47 7.59 5.10 6.55
N VAL A 48 6.43 5.69 6.26
CA VAL A 48 5.40 5.09 5.40
C VAL A 48 5.34 5.84 4.09
N GLN A 49 5.30 5.09 2.98
CA GLN A 49 5.06 5.62 1.65
C GLN A 49 3.63 5.29 1.23
N VAL A 50 3.00 6.21 0.49
CA VAL A 50 1.65 6.02 -0.01
C VAL A 50 1.62 6.21 -1.52
N TYR A 51 1.28 5.15 -2.23
CA TYR A 51 1.08 5.20 -3.68
C TYR A 51 -0.41 5.28 -4.01
N LYS A 52 -0.78 6.25 -4.84
CA LYS A 52 -2.15 6.47 -5.32
C LYS A 52 -2.28 5.83 -6.69
N TYR A 53 -3.26 4.96 -6.86
CA TYR A 53 -3.56 4.36 -8.16
C TYR A 53 -5.07 4.40 -8.42
N LYS A 54 -5.43 4.38 -9.70
CA LYS A 54 -6.84 4.35 -10.11
C LYS A 54 -7.16 2.97 -10.67
N HIS A 55 -8.29 2.41 -10.23
CA HIS A 55 -8.92 1.27 -10.88
C HIS A 55 -10.32 1.71 -11.31
N LYS A 56 -10.53 1.78 -12.63
CA LYS A 56 -11.75 2.37 -13.22
C LYS A 56 -11.97 3.80 -12.69
N ALA A 57 -13.15 4.10 -12.15
CA ALA A 57 -13.50 5.40 -11.58
C ALA A 57 -13.08 5.58 -10.11
N GLN A 58 -12.45 4.59 -9.48
CA GLN A 58 -12.12 4.62 -8.06
C GLN A 58 -10.62 4.84 -7.82
N GLN A 59 -10.29 5.83 -7.00
CA GLN A 59 -8.93 6.08 -6.52
C GLN A 59 -8.66 5.29 -5.25
N ASN A 60 -7.60 4.49 -5.28
CA ASN A 60 -7.13 3.65 -4.19
C ASN A 60 -5.76 4.11 -3.70
N LEU A 61 -5.52 3.92 -2.42
CA LEU A 61 -4.28 4.26 -1.73
C LEU A 61 -3.67 2.97 -1.18
N LEU A 62 -2.42 2.71 -1.55
CA LEU A 62 -1.62 1.63 -0.98
C LEU A 62 -0.54 2.23 -0.09
N ALA A 63 -0.63 1.95 1.21
CA ALA A 63 0.42 2.28 2.17
C ALA A 63 1.40 1.12 2.27
N TYR A 64 2.69 1.43 2.22
CA TYR A 64 3.75 0.46 2.38
C TYR A 64 4.98 1.09 3.04
N ARG A 65 5.88 0.23 3.52
CA ARG A 65 7.20 0.61 3.99
C ARG A 65 8.24 -0.15 3.20
N PHE A 66 9.28 0.54 2.77
CA PHE A 66 10.43 -0.07 2.13
C PHE A 66 11.65 0.13 3.02
N VAL A 67 12.35 -0.96 3.31
CA VAL A 67 13.63 -0.95 4.02
C VAL A 67 14.70 -1.35 3.02
N GLU A 68 15.48 -0.36 2.56
CA GLU A 68 16.48 -0.56 1.50
C GLU A 68 17.60 -1.52 1.92
N GLU A 69 18.10 -1.36 3.15
CA GLU A 69 19.17 -2.18 3.73
C GLU A 69 18.84 -3.68 3.75
N GLU A 70 17.57 -4.04 3.99
CA GLU A 70 17.10 -5.42 4.05
C GLU A 70 16.40 -5.87 2.75
N LEU A 71 16.19 -4.97 1.80
CA LEU A 71 15.34 -5.16 0.61
C LEU A 71 13.95 -5.75 0.99
N ILE A 72 13.31 -5.17 2.00
CA ILE A 72 11.99 -5.60 2.49
C ILE A 72 10.94 -4.55 2.12
N LEU A 73 9.93 -4.99 1.36
CA LEU A 73 8.72 -4.23 1.09
C LEU A 73 7.58 -4.76 1.99
N THR A 74 7.07 -3.95 2.89
CA THR A 74 5.95 -4.31 3.77
C THR A 74 4.69 -3.56 3.36
N LEU A 75 3.68 -4.30 2.90
CA LEU A 75 2.35 -3.77 2.56
C LEU A 75 1.52 -3.56 3.83
N LEU A 76 1.16 -2.32 4.13
CA LEU A 76 0.58 -1.94 5.41
C LEU A 76 -0.95 -1.86 5.36
N ALA A 77 -1.50 -1.13 4.39
CA ALA A 77 -2.94 -0.90 4.28
C ALA A 77 -3.36 -0.56 2.85
N LEU A 78 -4.61 -0.85 2.52
CA LEU A 78 -5.25 -0.50 1.26
C LEU A 78 -6.63 0.14 1.54
N GLY A 79 -6.94 1.26 0.90
CA GLY A 79 -8.26 1.89 1.05
C GLY A 79 -8.51 3.12 0.21
N SER A 80 -9.65 3.77 0.45
CA SER A 80 -10.07 5.03 -0.18
C SER A 80 -9.88 6.23 0.78
N HIS A 81 -9.73 7.43 0.21
CA HIS A 81 -9.17 8.62 0.87
C HIS A 81 -9.74 9.01 2.24
N GLU A 82 -11.05 8.92 2.46
CA GLU A 82 -11.70 9.64 3.56
C GLU A 82 -11.32 9.11 4.96
N ASN A 83 -11.09 7.80 5.09
CA ASN A 83 -10.78 7.16 6.38
C ASN A 83 -9.38 6.52 6.42
N PHE A 84 -8.69 6.44 5.27
CA PHE A 84 -7.42 5.74 5.12
C PHE A 84 -6.33 6.25 6.06
N TYR A 85 -6.09 7.57 6.10
CA TYR A 85 -5.02 8.12 6.93
C TYR A 85 -5.29 8.01 8.42
N ARG A 86 -6.56 8.11 8.83
CA ARG A 86 -6.94 7.94 10.24
C ARG A 86 -6.69 6.51 10.70
N ASP A 87 -7.09 5.54 9.89
CA ASP A 87 -6.94 4.12 10.25
C ASP A 87 -5.48 3.67 10.12
N LEU A 88 -4.72 4.25 9.18
CA LEU A 88 -3.28 4.03 9.03
C LEU A 88 -2.48 4.55 10.23
N LYS A 89 -2.89 5.66 10.86
CA LYS A 89 -2.26 6.17 12.10
C LYS A 89 -2.54 5.31 13.33
N LYS A 90 -3.57 4.45 13.29
CA LYS A 90 -3.95 3.55 14.40
C LYS A 90 -3.26 2.18 14.32
N GLN A 91 -2.48 1.93 13.27
CA GLN A 91 -1.62 0.76 13.14
C GLN A 91 -0.34 0.92 13.95
#